data_AF-A0A8K0TMU2-F1
#
_entry.id   AF-A0A8K0TMU2-F1
#
_cell.length_a   1.000
_cell.length_b   1.000
_cell.length_c   1.000
_cell.angle_alpha   90.00
_cell.angle_beta   90.00
_cell.angle_gamma   90.00
#
_symmetry.space_group_name_H-M   'P 1'
#
loop_
_entity.id
_entity.type
_entity.pdbx_description
1 polymer ?
#
loop_
_entity_poly.entity_id
_entity_poly.type
_entity_poly.pdbx_seq_one_letter_code
_entity_poly.pdbx_strand_id
1 'polypeptide(L)'
;MKFSSVLAVLPFALAGPVEKRQQFCDQWGLIETGAYTLYNNLWGRDAADSGEQCTTLISSSGNRISWSAAWTWIGDRFSVKSYPNAVYTTESVPLSSISSIPTSWSWSYTGSGIIANVAYDIFTASTADGAPEYEIMIWLGSLGGAGPISSTGSTIATPNIGGVSWNLYTGSHSQMTVFSFVAPSNIGSFSGDLTDFTDYLRANQGLSGDQIVQTIGAGTEPFIGENAVFTTESYTLFPSSTKHQFVKMQIRARFISSSIISAISSDDDPAKNGSRLRRILRIVLAFFAFFKLSLARYRPQDFKDLRKNVWHLDEDEYTASFSPNAPQSNDADENAPNTSHGKGKEVQLKPAGDLGYSGSTFFTTTNAKYLIKSLPRRFEHQFFTHDLLEPYIDRMKADPRSLLVRIADMVYTPRASLGGIIGTAPTHHIIMENLLYGKDDGREGDWGGMKWETYDLKPSNYFFPERDIAEGRLAPDSVIDKLVDDFPDRVKVKPEDKKRLLEILEADTRLLADNNAIDYSLFLVRYPGPNARDAAHAAVPAVKSKADPWRTGIDDVEGKWTYRVVVLDFFWARHKFRAKLMTGLVKTFNKMAHKGPMSITANPNEYRDRFLSMVKTLVAES
;
A
#
# COMPACT_ATOMS: atom_id res chain seq x y z
N MET A 1 -17.66 -37.29 -50.21
CA MET A 1 -16.39 -36.78 -49.61
C MET A 1 -16.77 -35.77 -48.55
N LYS A 2 -16.48 -36.09 -47.28
CA LYS A 2 -16.75 -35.26 -46.10
C LYS A 2 -15.47 -34.49 -45.76
N PHE A 3 -15.54 -33.18 -45.58
CA PHE A 3 -14.51 -32.41 -44.88
C PHE A 3 -15.17 -31.74 -43.68
N SER A 4 -15.04 -32.37 -42.51
CA SER A 4 -15.32 -31.74 -41.21
C SER A 4 -14.11 -30.90 -40.83
N SER A 5 -14.28 -29.59 -40.73
CA SER A 5 -13.28 -28.70 -40.11
C SER A 5 -13.55 -28.67 -38.61
N VAL A 6 -12.64 -29.25 -37.83
CA VAL A 6 -12.64 -29.15 -36.37
C VAL A 6 -11.97 -27.83 -36.01
N LEU A 7 -12.74 -26.86 -35.51
CA LEU A 7 -12.22 -25.63 -34.95
C LEU A 7 -11.75 -25.93 -33.52
N ALA A 8 -10.43 -25.96 -33.30
CA ALA A 8 -9.85 -26.12 -31.97
C ALA A 8 -10.07 -24.83 -31.17
N VAL A 9 -10.93 -24.88 -30.16
CA VAL A 9 -11.07 -23.83 -29.15
C VAL A 9 -9.90 -23.97 -28.18
N LEU A 10 -8.91 -23.09 -28.31
CA LEU A 10 -7.87 -22.92 -27.29
C LEU A 10 -8.51 -22.30 -26.04
N PRO A 11 -8.31 -22.86 -24.84
CA PRO A 11 -8.73 -22.21 -23.61
C PRO A 11 -7.86 -20.96 -23.42
N PHE A 12 -8.45 -19.77 -23.57
CA PHE A 12 -7.86 -18.55 -23.05
C PHE A 12 -7.79 -18.69 -21.52
N ALA A 13 -6.59 -18.92 -21.00
CA ALA A 13 -6.33 -18.75 -19.59
C ALA A 13 -6.66 -17.29 -19.23
N LEU A 14 -7.60 -17.11 -18.29
CA LEU A 14 -7.90 -15.83 -17.68
C LEU A 14 -6.62 -15.32 -17.01
N ALA A 15 -5.91 -14.40 -17.65
CA ALA A 15 -4.86 -13.64 -17.02
C ALA A 15 -5.50 -12.75 -15.95
N GLY A 16 -5.23 -13.04 -14.68
CA GLY A 16 -5.57 -12.15 -13.58
C GLY A 16 -4.86 -10.79 -13.71
N PRO A 17 -5.29 -9.77 -12.94
CA PRO A 17 -4.65 -8.46 -12.97
C PRO A 17 -3.17 -8.57 -12.62
N VAL A 18 -2.32 -8.04 -13.51
CA VAL A 18 -0.87 -7.96 -13.32
C VAL A 18 -0.57 -6.75 -12.45
N GLU A 19 -0.16 -6.98 -11.20
CA GLU A 19 0.38 -5.93 -10.33
C GLU A 19 1.69 -5.36 -10.89
N LYS A 20 1.91 -4.06 -10.66
CA LYS A 20 2.96 -3.25 -11.28
C LYS A 20 4.36 -3.64 -10.78
N ARG A 21 5.32 -3.70 -11.70
CA ARG A 21 6.73 -3.96 -11.38
C ARG A 21 7.38 -2.71 -10.81
N GLN A 22 8.01 -2.80 -9.64
CA GLN A 22 8.64 -1.66 -8.96
C GLN A 22 10.09 -2.01 -8.61
N GLN A 23 11.05 -1.27 -9.17
CA GLN A 23 12.49 -1.50 -9.01
C GLN A 23 13.14 -0.41 -8.15
N PHE A 24 14.10 -0.81 -7.32
CA PHE A 24 14.87 0.06 -6.43
C PHE A 24 16.29 -0.51 -6.26
N CYS A 25 17.29 0.37 -6.29
CA CYS A 25 18.71 -0.01 -6.25
C CYS A 25 19.48 0.65 -5.10
N ASP A 26 18.82 1.51 -4.32
CA ASP A 26 19.43 2.14 -3.16
C ASP A 26 19.75 1.11 -2.07
N GLN A 27 20.77 1.40 -1.27
CA GLN A 27 21.33 0.47 -0.30
C GLN A 27 20.28 -0.08 0.67
N TRP A 28 19.37 0.78 1.12
CA TRP A 28 18.32 0.44 2.09
C TRP A 28 16.92 0.52 1.49
N GLY A 29 16.83 0.42 0.16
CA GLY A 29 15.57 0.50 -0.54
C GLY A 29 14.66 -0.64 -0.11
N LEU A 30 13.38 -0.34 0.03
CA LEU A 30 12.36 -1.30 0.42
C LEU A 30 11.02 -0.98 -0.23
N ILE A 31 10.18 -2.01 -0.32
CA ILE A 31 8.76 -1.89 -0.66
C ILE A 31 7.97 -2.73 0.35
N GLU A 32 7.00 -2.11 1.01
CA GLU A 32 5.97 -2.84 1.76
C GLU A 32 4.87 -3.29 0.79
N THR A 33 4.57 -4.58 0.75
CA THR A 33 3.60 -5.17 -0.18
C THR A 33 2.94 -6.42 0.39
N GLY A 34 1.61 -6.43 0.45
CA GLY A 34 0.84 -7.55 1.01
C GLY A 34 1.28 -7.87 2.45
N ALA A 35 1.69 -9.12 2.69
CA ALA A 35 2.22 -9.56 3.99
C ALA A 35 3.75 -9.36 4.15
N TYR A 36 4.42 -8.79 3.16
CA TYR A 36 5.88 -8.74 3.07
C TYR A 36 6.42 -7.32 3.08
N THR A 37 7.65 -7.17 3.53
CA THR A 37 8.52 -6.05 3.14
C THR A 37 9.67 -6.62 2.30
N LEU A 38 9.79 -6.15 1.07
CA LEU A 38 10.85 -6.54 0.14
C LEU A 38 12.00 -5.54 0.26
N TYR A 39 13.20 -6.00 0.63
CA TYR A 39 14.37 -5.15 0.83
C TYR A 39 15.44 -5.38 -0.25
N ASN A 40 16.23 -4.35 -0.54
CA ASN A 40 17.44 -4.45 -1.37
C ASN A 40 18.64 -4.81 -0.51
N ASN A 41 18.73 -4.18 0.68
CA ASN A 41 19.62 -4.54 1.79
C ASN A 41 21.08 -4.76 1.36
N LEU A 42 21.74 -3.72 0.83
CA LEU A 42 23.16 -3.77 0.42
C LEU A 42 24.07 -3.49 1.62
N TRP A 43 23.86 -4.20 2.73
CA TRP A 43 24.55 -3.94 4.00
C TRP A 43 26.07 -4.13 3.92
N GLY A 44 26.53 -5.07 3.07
CA GLY A 44 27.93 -5.42 2.90
C GLY A 44 28.59 -4.81 1.66
N ARG A 45 27.94 -3.86 0.97
CA ARG A 45 28.42 -3.29 -0.30
C ARG A 45 29.84 -2.74 -0.24
N ASP A 46 30.24 -2.22 0.92
CA ASP A 46 31.55 -1.58 1.11
C ASP A 46 32.70 -2.60 1.16
N ALA A 47 32.39 -3.91 1.23
CA ALA A 47 33.36 -4.98 1.05
C ALA A 47 33.61 -5.35 -0.43
N ALA A 48 32.91 -4.69 -1.37
CA ALA A 48 33.16 -4.85 -2.81
C ALA A 48 34.20 -3.84 -3.29
N ASP A 49 35.03 -4.26 -4.26
CA ASP A 49 35.87 -3.34 -5.02
C ASP A 49 35.00 -2.49 -5.95
N SER A 50 33.97 -3.11 -6.53
CA SER A 50 32.92 -2.44 -7.30
C SER A 50 31.70 -3.35 -7.45
N GLY A 51 30.55 -2.76 -7.78
CA GLY A 51 29.34 -3.50 -8.09
C GLY A 51 28.08 -2.67 -7.92
N GLU A 52 26.97 -3.26 -8.34
CA GLU A 52 25.64 -2.67 -8.26
C GLU A 52 24.60 -3.77 -8.07
N GLN A 53 23.48 -3.41 -7.46
CA GLN A 53 22.34 -4.32 -7.30
C GLN A 53 21.03 -3.54 -7.30
N CYS A 54 20.05 -4.06 -8.03
CA CYS A 54 18.68 -3.58 -8.03
C CYS A 54 17.71 -4.72 -7.69
N THR A 55 16.78 -4.46 -6.78
CA THR A 55 15.67 -5.36 -6.45
C THR A 55 14.40 -4.87 -7.13
N THR A 56 13.60 -5.79 -7.66
CA THR A 56 12.37 -5.52 -8.41
C THR A 56 11.22 -6.36 -7.85
N LEU A 57 10.19 -5.71 -7.31
CA LEU A 57 8.90 -6.36 -7.08
C LEU A 57 8.27 -6.69 -8.44
N ILE A 58 7.87 -7.94 -8.67
CA ILE A 58 7.21 -8.38 -9.90
C ILE A 58 5.69 -8.43 -9.72
N SER A 59 5.21 -9.02 -8.63
CA SER A 59 3.79 -9.06 -8.23
C SER A 59 3.65 -9.43 -6.75
N SER A 60 2.50 -9.11 -6.12
CA SER A 60 2.21 -9.45 -4.72
C SER A 60 0.71 -9.49 -4.42
N SER A 61 0.15 -10.69 -4.32
CA SER A 61 -1.28 -10.87 -4.00
C SER A 61 -1.45 -11.67 -2.72
N GLY A 62 -2.07 -11.06 -1.69
CA GLY A 62 -2.27 -11.68 -0.38
C GLY A 62 -0.95 -12.08 0.29
N ASN A 63 -0.79 -13.37 0.61
CA ASN A 63 0.44 -13.96 1.15
C ASN A 63 1.39 -14.49 0.07
N ARG A 64 1.23 -14.11 -1.21
CA ARG A 64 2.13 -14.49 -2.29
C ARG A 64 2.89 -13.29 -2.82
N ILE A 65 4.20 -13.43 -2.99
CA ILE A 65 5.07 -12.42 -3.59
C ILE A 65 5.95 -13.05 -4.68
N SER A 66 6.17 -12.31 -5.77
CA SER A 66 7.16 -12.59 -6.80
C SER A 66 8.04 -11.37 -6.99
N TRP A 67 9.35 -11.57 -7.09
CA TRP A 67 10.33 -10.49 -7.16
C TRP A 67 11.64 -11.00 -7.76
N SER A 68 12.55 -10.10 -8.12
CA SER A 68 13.90 -10.43 -8.57
C SER A 68 14.95 -9.47 -8.02
N ALA A 69 16.20 -9.91 -7.94
CA ALA A 69 17.36 -9.07 -7.70
C ALA A 69 18.38 -9.29 -8.82
N ALA A 70 18.73 -8.21 -9.52
CA ALA A 70 19.77 -8.19 -10.53
C ALA A 70 21.01 -7.50 -9.96
N TRP A 71 22.17 -8.12 -10.07
CA TRP A 71 23.41 -7.61 -9.47
C TRP A 71 24.68 -8.01 -10.20
N THR A 72 25.72 -7.22 -9.98
CA THR A 72 27.12 -7.53 -10.28
C THR A 72 27.93 -7.12 -9.07
N TRP A 73 28.75 -8.02 -8.53
CA TRP A 73 29.64 -7.74 -7.40
C TRP A 73 31.04 -8.27 -7.70
N ILE A 74 32.04 -7.40 -7.55
CA ILE A 74 33.45 -7.66 -7.84
C ILE A 74 34.27 -7.36 -6.59
N GLY A 75 35.29 -8.18 -6.35
CA GLY A 75 36.25 -7.99 -5.26
C GLY A 75 36.33 -9.22 -4.38
N ASP A 76 36.25 -9.02 -3.06
CA ASP A 76 36.41 -10.11 -2.10
C ASP A 76 35.33 -11.20 -2.25
N ARG A 77 35.77 -12.44 -2.44
CA ARG A 77 34.92 -13.63 -2.61
C ARG A 77 34.41 -14.23 -1.30
N PHE A 78 34.85 -13.72 -0.14
CA PHE A 78 34.51 -14.27 1.18
C PHE A 78 33.55 -13.40 1.98
N SER A 79 33.36 -12.13 1.60
CA SER A 79 32.40 -11.23 2.24
C SER A 79 31.08 -11.16 1.46
N VAL A 80 29.96 -11.33 2.16
CA VAL A 80 28.62 -11.06 1.62
C VAL A 80 28.46 -9.56 1.32
N LYS A 81 27.81 -9.21 0.21
CA LYS A 81 27.61 -7.82 -0.22
C LYS A 81 26.21 -7.29 0.10
N SER A 82 25.22 -8.16 0.14
CA SER A 82 23.83 -7.77 0.34
C SER A 82 23.01 -8.97 0.81
N TYR A 83 21.78 -8.71 1.24
CA TYR A 83 20.77 -9.76 1.42
C TYR A 83 19.39 -9.25 0.97
N PRO A 84 19.16 -9.08 -0.35
CA PRO A 84 17.85 -8.77 -0.87
C PRO A 84 16.89 -9.90 -0.47
N ASN A 85 15.81 -9.55 0.21
CA ASN A 85 14.92 -10.53 0.81
C ASN A 85 13.48 -10.01 0.89
N ALA A 86 12.52 -10.94 0.90
CA ALA A 86 11.14 -10.67 1.28
C ALA A 86 10.95 -11.11 2.73
N VAL A 87 10.80 -10.15 3.65
CA VAL A 87 10.56 -10.41 5.07
C VAL A 87 9.07 -10.45 5.32
N TYR A 88 8.58 -11.56 5.86
CA TYR A 88 7.21 -11.68 6.31
C TYR A 88 6.99 -10.80 7.55
N THR A 89 5.89 -10.07 7.56
CA THR A 89 5.48 -9.25 8.71
C THR A 89 5.04 -10.18 9.84
N THR A 90 5.99 -10.57 10.70
CA THR A 90 5.75 -11.46 11.84
C THR A 90 5.33 -10.68 13.09
N GLU A 91 4.61 -11.34 13.98
CA GLU A 91 4.44 -10.87 15.35
C GLU A 91 5.65 -11.29 16.17
N SER A 92 6.06 -10.45 17.13
CA SER A 92 7.05 -10.85 18.14
C SER A 92 6.42 -11.83 19.13
N VAL A 93 6.47 -13.11 18.79
CA VAL A 93 5.94 -14.21 19.62
C VAL A 93 7.02 -15.24 19.94
N PRO A 94 6.94 -15.94 21.09
CA PRO A 94 7.85 -17.03 21.41
C PRO A 94 7.74 -18.17 20.38
N LEU A 95 8.87 -18.79 20.03
CA LEU A 95 8.93 -19.97 19.15
C LEU A 95 7.95 -21.07 19.58
N SER A 96 7.85 -21.32 20.89
CA SER A 96 6.95 -22.33 21.47
C SER A 96 5.46 -22.06 21.25
N SER A 97 5.07 -20.83 20.88
CA SER A 97 3.68 -20.47 20.61
C SER A 97 3.28 -20.61 19.14
N ILE A 98 4.25 -20.87 18.27
CA ILE A 98 4.04 -21.04 16.83
C ILE A 98 3.82 -22.53 16.58
N SER A 99 2.64 -22.89 16.08
CA SER A 99 2.31 -24.28 15.80
C SER A 99 2.84 -24.76 14.45
N SER A 100 2.94 -23.87 13.48
CA SER A 100 3.37 -24.20 12.12
C SER A 100 3.66 -22.92 11.33
N ILE A 101 4.69 -22.94 10.49
CA ILE A 101 5.08 -21.90 9.52
C ILE A 101 5.20 -22.56 8.12
N PRO A 102 4.08 -22.91 7.48
CA PRO A 102 4.10 -23.45 6.13
C PRO A 102 4.65 -22.41 5.17
N THR A 103 5.54 -22.86 4.29
CA THR A 103 6.15 -22.05 3.24
C THR A 103 6.16 -22.79 1.91
N SER A 104 6.08 -22.04 0.82
CA SER A 104 6.38 -22.52 -0.51
C SER A 104 7.19 -21.46 -1.25
N TRP A 105 8.32 -21.86 -1.85
CA TRP A 105 9.23 -20.96 -2.54
C TRP A 105 9.81 -21.60 -3.79
N SER A 106 9.57 -20.98 -4.94
CA SER A 106 10.15 -21.28 -6.23
C SER A 106 11.09 -20.15 -6.64
N TRP A 107 12.32 -20.51 -7.01
CA TRP A 107 13.35 -19.57 -7.42
C TRP A 107 14.26 -20.12 -8.53
N SER A 108 14.88 -19.18 -9.25
CA SER A 108 15.91 -19.44 -10.25
C SER A 108 17.03 -18.40 -10.20
N TYR A 109 18.17 -18.76 -10.78
CA TYR A 109 19.36 -17.90 -10.87
C TYR A 109 19.97 -17.99 -12.26
N THR A 110 20.31 -16.84 -12.86
CA THR A 110 21.11 -16.75 -14.10
C THR A 110 22.27 -15.80 -13.90
N GLY A 111 23.29 -15.89 -14.77
CA GLY A 111 24.51 -15.05 -14.74
C GLY A 111 25.78 -15.88 -14.80
N SER A 112 26.93 -15.24 -14.60
CA SER A 112 28.26 -15.87 -14.68
C SER A 112 29.09 -15.66 -13.42
N GLY A 113 29.88 -16.67 -13.05
CA GLY A 113 30.80 -16.58 -11.90
C GLY A 113 30.12 -16.41 -10.54
N ILE A 114 28.83 -16.80 -10.43
CA ILE A 114 28.01 -16.56 -9.24
C ILE A 114 28.53 -17.35 -8.05
N ILE A 115 28.92 -16.64 -7.00
CA ILE A 115 29.07 -17.16 -5.64
C ILE A 115 27.98 -16.49 -4.79
N ALA A 116 26.96 -17.25 -4.43
CA ALA A 116 25.81 -16.77 -3.66
C ALA A 116 25.11 -17.94 -2.96
N ASN A 117 24.33 -17.65 -1.92
CA ASN A 117 23.35 -18.60 -1.40
C ASN A 117 21.92 -18.22 -1.81
N VAL A 118 20.96 -19.11 -1.53
CA VAL A 118 19.54 -18.80 -1.50
C VAL A 118 18.99 -19.36 -0.20
N ALA A 119 18.50 -18.50 0.69
CA ALA A 119 18.26 -18.87 2.07
C ALA A 119 17.01 -18.20 2.67
N TYR A 120 16.28 -18.98 3.47
CA TYR A 120 15.46 -18.42 4.54
C TYR A 120 16.36 -17.94 5.67
N ASP A 121 15.90 -16.93 6.40
CA ASP A 121 16.62 -16.34 7.51
C ASP A 121 15.65 -15.91 8.63
N ILE A 122 15.86 -16.43 9.83
CA ILE A 122 14.99 -16.23 11.00
C ILE A 122 15.83 -15.70 12.15
N PHE A 123 15.51 -14.50 12.63
CA PHE A 123 16.14 -13.91 13.81
C PHE A 123 15.26 -14.09 15.04
N THR A 124 15.88 -14.36 16.19
CA THR A 124 15.17 -14.44 17.48
C THR A 124 15.95 -13.74 18.60
N ALA A 125 15.24 -13.28 19.63
CA ALA A 125 15.82 -12.63 20.81
C ALA A 125 15.04 -12.98 22.10
N SER A 126 15.64 -12.77 23.27
CA SER A 126 14.95 -12.99 24.56
C SER A 126 13.81 -12.00 24.83
N THR A 127 13.75 -10.87 24.12
CA THR A 127 12.68 -9.87 24.26
C THR A 127 12.21 -9.37 22.89
N ALA A 128 10.98 -8.87 22.81
CA ALA A 128 10.38 -8.46 21.54
C ALA A 128 11.12 -7.30 20.86
N ASP A 129 11.73 -6.39 21.62
CA ASP A 129 12.50 -5.25 21.10
C ASP A 129 14.03 -5.44 21.33
N GLY A 130 14.46 -6.66 21.66
CA GLY A 130 15.85 -6.98 21.96
C GLY A 130 16.73 -7.07 20.72
N ALA A 131 18.04 -6.93 20.90
CA ALA A 131 18.98 -7.29 19.84
C ALA A 131 18.88 -8.79 19.54
N PRO A 132 18.98 -9.21 18.26
CA PRO A 132 18.98 -10.63 17.93
C PRO A 132 20.09 -11.40 18.65
N GLU A 133 19.73 -12.58 19.17
CA GLU A 133 20.62 -13.51 19.88
C GLU A 133 20.91 -14.76 19.04
N TYR A 134 19.93 -15.17 18.22
CA TYR A 134 20.07 -16.29 17.29
C TYR A 134 19.63 -15.90 15.89
N GLU A 135 20.34 -16.45 14.91
CA GLU A 135 20.04 -16.42 13.49
C GLU A 135 19.93 -17.87 12.99
N ILE A 136 18.83 -18.21 12.33
CA ILE A 136 18.53 -19.57 11.88
C ILE A 136 18.29 -19.50 10.38
N MET A 137 19.27 -19.97 9.61
CA MET A 137 19.23 -19.97 8.16
C MET A 137 18.91 -21.35 7.60
N ILE A 138 18.08 -21.39 6.55
CA ILE A 138 17.79 -22.61 5.78
C ILE A 138 18.15 -22.35 4.32
N TRP A 139 19.30 -22.85 3.88
CA TRP A 139 19.87 -22.62 2.56
C TRP A 139 19.34 -23.65 1.56
N LEU A 140 18.43 -23.22 0.69
CA LEU A 140 17.94 -23.99 -0.44
C LEU A 140 18.96 -24.09 -1.58
N GLY A 141 19.88 -23.13 -1.67
CA GLY A 141 20.92 -23.10 -2.68
C GLY A 141 22.27 -22.67 -2.15
N SER A 142 23.33 -23.33 -2.62
CA SER A 142 24.73 -22.92 -2.46
C SER A 142 25.38 -22.92 -3.85
N LEU A 143 25.65 -21.73 -4.38
CA LEU A 143 26.21 -21.53 -5.71
C LEU A 143 27.68 -21.15 -5.62
N GLY A 144 28.51 -21.67 -6.53
CA GLY A 144 29.91 -21.23 -6.70
C GLY A 144 30.85 -21.47 -5.52
N GLY A 145 30.43 -22.29 -4.54
CA GLY A 145 31.22 -22.56 -3.33
C GLY A 145 30.92 -21.64 -2.15
N ALA A 146 29.76 -20.95 -2.14
CA ALA A 146 29.30 -20.21 -0.97
C ALA A 146 29.15 -21.15 0.26
N GLY A 147 29.75 -20.78 1.39
CA GLY A 147 29.74 -21.57 2.62
C GLY A 147 29.08 -20.83 3.78
N PRO A 148 28.38 -21.54 4.69
CA PRO A 148 27.76 -20.93 5.87
C PRO A 148 28.79 -20.55 6.94
N ILE A 149 28.37 -19.73 7.90
CA ILE A 149 29.15 -19.47 9.12
C ILE A 149 29.33 -20.80 9.88
N SER A 150 30.58 -21.13 10.19
CA SER A 150 30.93 -22.36 10.92
C SER A 150 32.17 -22.16 11.78
N SER A 151 32.11 -22.59 13.04
CA SER A 151 33.25 -22.56 13.96
C SER A 151 34.37 -23.55 13.58
N THR A 152 34.01 -24.65 12.91
CA THR A 152 34.91 -25.77 12.61
C THR A 152 35.12 -25.99 11.11
N GLY A 153 34.32 -25.32 10.27
CA GLY A 153 34.25 -25.61 8.82
C GLY A 153 33.58 -26.95 8.49
N SER A 154 33.07 -27.68 9.48
CA SER A 154 32.44 -29.00 9.33
C SER A 154 31.00 -28.98 9.85
N THR A 155 30.18 -29.93 9.39
CA THR A 155 28.82 -30.11 9.90
C THR A 155 28.85 -30.58 11.35
N ILE A 156 27.91 -30.07 12.15
CA ILE A 156 27.66 -30.57 13.52
C ILE A 156 26.62 -31.69 13.55
N ALA A 157 25.76 -31.76 12.54
CA ALA A 157 24.76 -32.80 12.37
C ALA A 157 24.26 -32.88 10.91
N THR A 158 23.56 -33.97 10.59
CA THR A 158 22.90 -34.14 9.28
C THR A 158 21.43 -34.57 9.43
N PRO A 159 20.54 -33.69 9.96
CA PRO A 159 19.15 -34.05 10.21
C PRO A 159 18.34 -34.25 8.93
N ASN A 160 17.40 -35.21 8.97
CA ASN A 160 16.39 -35.37 7.93
C ASN A 160 15.12 -34.59 8.32
N ILE A 161 14.81 -33.52 7.58
CA ILE A 161 13.66 -32.65 7.80
C ILE A 161 12.93 -32.50 6.47
N GLY A 162 11.62 -32.79 6.45
CA GLY A 162 10.81 -32.74 5.23
C GLY A 162 11.30 -33.67 4.11
N GLY A 163 11.98 -34.77 4.45
CA GLY A 163 12.54 -35.71 3.46
C GLY A 163 13.89 -35.29 2.86
N VAL A 164 14.45 -34.16 3.29
CA VAL A 164 15.77 -33.67 2.87
C VAL A 164 16.77 -33.87 4.02
N SER A 165 17.95 -34.44 3.72
CA SER A 165 19.05 -34.57 4.68
C SER A 165 19.91 -33.30 4.64
N TRP A 166 19.68 -32.40 5.61
CA TRP A 166 20.34 -31.09 5.69
C TRP A 166 21.70 -31.20 6.37
N ASN A 167 22.69 -30.47 5.88
CA ASN A 167 23.97 -30.29 6.55
C ASN A 167 23.86 -29.13 7.54
N LEU A 168 23.84 -29.42 8.84
CA LEU A 168 23.73 -28.38 9.87
C LEU A 168 25.12 -27.88 10.28
N TYR A 169 25.32 -26.58 10.23
CA TYR A 169 26.50 -25.87 10.72
C TYR A 169 26.13 -24.93 11.85
N THR A 170 27.12 -24.57 12.67
CA THR A 170 26.97 -23.51 13.67
C THR A 170 28.24 -22.68 13.81
N GLY A 171 28.06 -21.39 14.06
CA GLY A 171 29.13 -20.48 14.47
C GLY A 171 28.58 -19.21 15.07
N SER A 172 29.47 -18.25 15.31
CA SER A 172 29.09 -16.96 15.88
C SER A 172 29.40 -15.85 14.90
N HIS A 173 28.47 -14.91 14.75
CA HIS A 173 28.67 -13.69 13.98
C HIS A 173 28.12 -12.52 14.80
N SER A 174 28.97 -11.51 15.03
CA SER A 174 28.68 -10.46 16.01
C SER A 174 28.33 -11.06 17.39
N GLN A 175 27.22 -10.67 17.99
CA GLN A 175 26.73 -11.14 19.29
C GLN A 175 25.78 -12.35 19.16
N MET A 176 25.58 -12.86 17.93
CA MET A 176 24.58 -13.90 17.62
C MET A 176 25.20 -15.28 17.48
N THR A 177 24.44 -16.31 17.85
CA THR A 177 24.70 -17.70 17.44
C THR A 177 23.94 -18.00 16.15
N VAL A 178 24.67 -18.40 15.12
CA VAL A 178 24.11 -18.70 13.80
C VAL A 178 24.02 -20.21 13.62
N PHE A 179 22.84 -20.70 13.26
CA PHE A 179 22.61 -22.06 12.79
C PHE A 179 22.26 -22.03 11.31
N SER A 180 22.95 -22.83 10.49
CA SER A 180 22.68 -22.88 9.05
C SER A 180 22.44 -24.32 8.61
N PHE A 181 21.22 -24.61 8.16
CA PHE A 181 20.85 -25.85 7.49
C PHE A 181 21.10 -25.71 6.00
N VAL A 182 22.05 -26.45 5.45
CA VAL A 182 22.41 -26.38 4.03
C VAL A 182 21.95 -27.63 3.29
N ALA A 183 21.14 -27.45 2.24
CA ALA A 183 20.73 -28.55 1.39
C ALA A 183 21.95 -29.19 0.70
N PRO A 184 21.98 -30.52 0.51
CA PRO A 184 23.10 -31.20 -0.14
C PRO A 184 23.20 -30.91 -1.65
N SER A 185 22.12 -30.39 -2.24
CA SER A 185 22.03 -29.91 -3.62
C SER A 185 21.00 -28.77 -3.70
N ASN A 186 21.08 -27.95 -4.76
CA ASN A 186 20.18 -26.81 -4.94
C ASN A 186 18.72 -27.27 -5.14
N ILE A 187 17.81 -26.72 -4.34
CA ILE A 187 16.36 -26.98 -4.37
C ILE A 187 15.66 -25.74 -4.95
N GLY A 188 15.44 -25.72 -6.26
CA GLY A 188 14.80 -24.58 -6.96
C GLY A 188 13.31 -24.40 -6.63
N SER A 189 12.64 -25.42 -6.11
CA SER A 189 11.25 -25.33 -5.63
C SER A 189 11.11 -26.12 -4.34
N PHE A 190 10.81 -25.43 -3.25
CA PHE A 190 10.67 -26.00 -1.91
C PHE A 190 9.25 -25.75 -1.36
N SER A 191 8.71 -26.73 -0.65
CA SER A 191 7.48 -26.61 0.13
C SER A 191 7.65 -27.40 1.41
N GLY A 192 7.34 -26.80 2.55
CA GLY A 192 7.55 -27.42 3.85
C GLY A 192 7.12 -26.52 4.99
N ASP A 193 7.46 -26.92 6.21
CA ASP A 193 7.18 -26.15 7.42
C ASP A 193 8.50 -25.70 8.08
N LEU A 194 8.65 -24.39 8.29
CA LEU A 194 9.86 -23.85 8.93
C LEU A 194 9.93 -24.18 10.43
N THR A 195 8.81 -24.54 11.08
CA THR A 195 8.84 -24.93 12.51
C THR A 195 9.65 -26.20 12.73
N ASP A 196 9.68 -27.12 11.77
CA ASP A 196 10.43 -28.38 11.88
C ASP A 196 11.93 -28.14 12.14
N PHE A 197 12.51 -27.07 11.56
CA PHE A 197 13.89 -26.68 11.78
C PHE A 197 14.10 -26.10 13.18
N THR A 198 13.21 -25.21 13.61
CA THR A 198 13.29 -24.62 14.95
C THR A 198 13.05 -25.67 16.04
N ASP A 199 12.15 -26.63 15.81
CA ASP A 199 11.88 -27.74 16.73
C ASP A 199 13.07 -28.69 16.81
N TYR A 200 13.75 -28.96 15.69
CA TYR A 200 15.00 -29.70 15.70
C TYR A 200 16.06 -29.00 16.56
N LEU A 201 16.25 -27.69 16.40
CA LEU A 201 17.21 -26.92 17.20
C LEU A 201 16.82 -26.88 18.69
N ARG A 202 15.53 -26.75 19.00
CA ARG A 202 15.04 -26.80 20.39
C ARG A 202 15.30 -28.15 21.05
N ALA A 203 15.09 -29.23 20.31
CA ALA A 203 15.29 -30.58 20.81
C ALA A 203 16.77 -31.01 20.90
N ASN A 204 17.63 -30.52 20.00
CA ASN A 204 18.98 -31.07 19.83
C ASN A 204 20.12 -30.06 20.03
N GLN A 205 19.86 -28.76 19.94
CA GLN A 205 20.90 -27.70 19.94
C GLN A 205 20.67 -26.63 21.02
N GLY A 206 19.72 -26.84 21.93
CA GLY A 206 19.51 -25.99 23.10
C GLY A 206 18.86 -24.63 22.82
N LEU A 207 18.24 -24.44 21.65
CA LEU A 207 17.44 -23.24 21.36
C LEU A 207 16.22 -23.20 22.29
N SER A 208 16.05 -22.12 23.07
CA SER A 208 14.90 -22.02 23.97
C SER A 208 13.61 -21.77 23.20
N GLY A 209 12.52 -22.44 23.58
CA GLY A 209 11.18 -22.15 23.06
C GLY A 209 10.63 -20.77 23.46
N ASP A 210 11.28 -20.09 24.42
CA ASP A 210 10.91 -18.74 24.87
C ASP A 210 11.54 -17.64 24.00
N GLN A 211 12.48 -17.99 23.12
CA GLN A 211 13.05 -17.04 22.16
C GLN A 211 11.94 -16.47 21.29
N ILE A 212 11.90 -15.15 21.21
CA ILE A 212 10.88 -14.37 20.50
C ILE A 212 11.35 -14.17 19.07
N VAL A 213 10.54 -14.59 18.11
CA VAL A 213 10.81 -14.39 16.68
C VAL A 213 10.77 -12.90 16.36
N GLN A 214 11.85 -12.40 15.77
CA GLN A 214 12.02 -11.01 15.36
C GLN A 214 11.60 -10.83 13.90
N THR A 215 12.16 -11.64 13.01
CA THR A 215 11.90 -11.58 11.57
C THR A 215 11.96 -12.97 10.96
N ILE A 216 11.20 -13.18 9.89
CA ILE A 216 11.29 -14.38 9.04
C ILE A 216 11.38 -13.86 7.60
N GLY A 217 12.51 -14.08 6.93
CA GLY A 217 12.75 -13.64 5.56
C GLY A 217 13.18 -14.76 4.63
N ALA A 218 13.11 -14.49 3.33
CA ALA A 218 13.63 -15.36 2.27
C ALA A 218 14.31 -14.50 1.19
N GLY A 219 15.57 -14.83 0.84
CA GLY A 219 16.39 -14.01 -0.05
C GLY A 219 17.65 -14.72 -0.55
N THR A 220 18.62 -13.93 -1.03
CA THR A 220 19.91 -14.41 -1.53
C THR A 220 21.04 -13.55 -0.99
N GLU A 221 22.15 -14.15 -0.57
CA GLU A 221 23.37 -13.44 -0.18
C GLU A 221 24.45 -13.59 -1.26
N PRO A 222 24.67 -12.58 -2.11
CA PRO A 222 25.74 -12.61 -3.10
C PRO A 222 27.10 -12.21 -2.51
N PHE A 223 28.14 -12.91 -2.95
CA PHE A 223 29.54 -12.60 -2.66
C PHE A 223 30.18 -11.90 -3.87
N ILE A 224 30.21 -12.60 -5.01
CA ILE A 224 30.70 -12.10 -6.30
C ILE A 224 29.95 -12.75 -7.48
N GLY A 225 30.00 -12.13 -8.65
CA GLY A 225 29.35 -12.60 -9.86
C GLY A 225 29.01 -11.44 -10.81
N GLU A 226 28.75 -11.77 -12.06
CA GLU A 226 28.47 -10.79 -13.12
C GLU A 226 27.13 -11.08 -13.81
N ASN A 227 26.39 -10.00 -14.09
CA ASN A 227 25.08 -10.04 -14.76
C ASN A 227 24.14 -11.08 -14.12
N ALA A 228 24.21 -11.18 -12.79
CA ALA A 228 23.49 -12.18 -12.05
C ALA A 228 22.05 -11.72 -11.84
N VAL A 229 21.09 -12.62 -12.04
CA VAL A 229 19.66 -12.35 -11.80
C VAL A 229 19.09 -13.49 -10.96
N PHE A 230 18.82 -13.18 -9.71
CA PHE A 230 18.01 -14.01 -8.82
C PHE A 230 16.54 -13.71 -9.06
N THR A 231 15.72 -14.72 -9.33
CA THR A 231 14.28 -14.57 -9.52
C THR A 231 13.53 -15.47 -8.56
N THR A 232 12.63 -14.88 -7.77
CA THR A 232 11.60 -15.60 -7.02
C THR A 232 10.33 -15.62 -7.87
N GLU A 233 10.02 -16.75 -8.51
CA GLU A 233 8.78 -16.87 -9.29
C GLU A 233 7.55 -16.84 -8.39
N SER A 234 7.67 -17.41 -7.19
CA SER A 234 6.62 -17.38 -6.17
C SER A 234 7.19 -17.70 -4.80
N TYR A 235 6.85 -16.89 -3.81
CA TYR A 235 7.11 -17.13 -2.40
C TYR A 235 5.83 -16.90 -1.59
N THR A 236 5.52 -17.83 -0.68
CA THR A 236 4.40 -17.75 0.26
C THR A 236 4.81 -18.23 1.63
N LEU A 237 4.28 -17.62 2.69
CA LEU A 237 4.53 -17.98 4.09
C LEU A 237 3.26 -17.76 4.93
N PHE A 238 2.90 -18.73 5.78
CA PHE A 238 1.63 -18.76 6.51
C PHE A 238 1.82 -19.06 8.01
N PRO A 239 2.43 -18.19 8.83
CA PRO A 239 2.65 -18.54 10.24
C PRO A 239 1.32 -18.72 10.95
N SER A 240 1.07 -19.93 11.42
CA SER A 240 -0.04 -20.27 12.29
C SER A 240 0.49 -20.33 13.73
N SER A 241 0.09 -19.36 14.53
CA SER A 241 0.07 -19.53 15.99
C SER A 241 -1.27 -20.13 16.38
N THR A 242 -1.33 -20.74 17.56
CA THR A 242 -2.60 -21.27 18.07
C THR A 242 -3.63 -20.11 18.17
N LYS A 243 -4.57 -20.06 17.20
CA LYS A 243 -5.79 -19.22 17.12
C LYS A 243 -5.75 -17.74 16.69
N HIS A 244 -4.70 -17.14 16.10
CA HIS A 244 -4.67 -15.66 15.99
C HIS A 244 -4.50 -14.95 14.62
N GLN A 245 -4.40 -15.65 13.48
CA GLN A 245 -4.11 -14.95 12.21
C GLN A 245 -5.31 -14.23 11.55
N PHE A 246 -6.55 -14.69 11.76
CA PHE A 246 -7.76 -13.95 11.33
C PHE A 246 -8.12 -12.76 12.24
N VAL A 247 -7.46 -12.63 13.41
CA VAL A 247 -7.83 -11.65 14.45
C VAL A 247 -6.98 -10.38 14.38
N LYS A 248 -5.75 -10.39 13.82
CA LYS A 248 -4.81 -9.24 13.98
C LYS A 248 -4.71 -8.23 12.82
N MET A 249 -5.04 -8.58 11.57
CA MET A 249 -5.39 -7.54 10.58
C MET A 249 -6.60 -6.73 11.08
N GLN A 250 -7.53 -7.38 11.78
CA GLN A 250 -8.60 -6.71 12.50
C GLN A 250 -8.09 -5.90 13.71
N ILE A 251 -7.01 -6.26 14.42
CA ILE A 251 -6.54 -5.52 15.61
C ILE A 251 -5.81 -4.20 15.28
N ARG A 252 -4.92 -4.15 14.28
CA ARG A 252 -4.27 -2.88 13.86
C ARG A 252 -5.30 -1.91 13.29
N ALA A 253 -6.16 -2.41 12.39
CA ALA A 253 -7.31 -1.67 11.90
C ALA A 253 -8.25 -1.26 13.06
N ARG A 254 -8.49 -2.12 14.07
CA ARG A 254 -9.27 -1.77 15.28
C ARG A 254 -8.65 -0.64 16.07
N PHE A 255 -7.34 -0.62 16.30
CA PHE A 255 -6.72 0.45 17.09
C PHE A 255 -6.69 1.78 16.35
N ILE A 256 -6.40 1.78 15.05
CA ILE A 256 -6.47 2.98 14.21
C ILE A 256 -7.93 3.45 14.12
N SER A 257 -8.86 2.56 13.78
CA SER A 257 -10.31 2.81 13.76
C SER A 257 -10.82 3.36 15.08
N SER A 258 -10.47 2.74 16.20
CA SER A 258 -10.86 3.18 17.56
C SER A 258 -10.32 4.57 17.87
N SER A 259 -9.08 4.86 17.46
CA SER A 259 -8.45 6.17 17.68
C SER A 259 -9.15 7.27 16.85
N ILE A 260 -9.49 6.96 15.59
CA ILE A 260 -10.19 7.89 14.69
C ILE A 260 -11.63 8.13 15.18
N ILE A 261 -12.38 7.06 15.46
CA ILE A 261 -13.74 7.13 15.99
C ILE A 261 -13.75 7.90 17.32
N SER A 262 -12.81 7.62 18.22
CA SER A 262 -12.70 8.36 19.49
C SER A 262 -12.44 9.84 19.27
N ALA A 263 -11.63 10.23 18.28
CA ALA A 263 -11.35 11.64 17.99
C ALA A 263 -12.55 12.38 17.37
N ILE A 264 -13.34 11.70 16.53
CA ILE A 264 -14.53 12.27 15.89
C ILE A 264 -15.70 12.35 16.87
N SER A 265 -15.93 11.30 17.65
CA SER A 265 -17.06 11.19 18.58
C SER A 265 -16.87 11.91 19.92
N SER A 266 -15.66 12.42 20.20
CA SER A 266 -15.43 13.25 21.40
C SER A 266 -15.70 14.73 21.09
N ASP A 267 -16.71 15.28 21.75
CA ASP A 267 -16.96 16.73 21.80
C ASP A 267 -16.15 17.43 22.89
N ASP A 268 -15.31 16.70 23.63
CA ASP A 268 -14.65 17.19 24.84
C ASP A 268 -13.19 17.62 24.64
N ASP A 269 -12.94 18.87 25.03
CA ASP A 269 -11.64 19.44 25.33
C ASP A 269 -10.94 18.61 26.44
N PRO A 270 -9.77 17.99 26.18
CA PRO A 270 -9.07 17.13 27.15
C PRO A 270 -8.50 17.90 28.37
N ALA A 271 -8.85 19.18 28.52
CA ALA A 271 -8.43 20.06 29.60
C ALA A 271 -9.23 19.92 30.90
N LYS A 272 -10.35 19.21 30.96
CA LYS A 272 -11.19 19.16 32.19
C LYS A 272 -11.11 17.81 32.93
N ASN A 273 -10.69 17.90 34.20
CA ASN A 273 -10.77 16.92 35.29
C ASN A 273 -9.81 15.71 35.28
N GLY A 274 -8.63 15.89 35.88
CA GLY A 274 -7.78 14.80 36.36
C GLY A 274 -6.59 15.29 37.19
N SER A 275 -6.22 14.55 38.25
CA SER A 275 -5.05 14.90 39.09
C SER A 275 -3.74 14.93 38.27
N ARG A 276 -2.81 15.84 38.61
CA ARG A 276 -1.54 16.05 37.88
C ARG A 276 -0.76 14.75 37.64
N LEU A 277 -0.76 13.84 38.62
CA LEU A 277 -0.05 12.55 38.53
C LEU A 277 -0.65 11.61 37.48
N ARG A 278 -1.99 11.50 37.41
CA ARG A 278 -2.67 10.72 36.38
C ARG A 278 -2.49 11.33 34.99
N ARG A 279 -2.35 12.65 34.90
CA ARG A 279 -2.06 13.36 33.64
C ARG A 279 -0.65 13.04 33.13
N ILE A 280 0.36 13.06 34.00
CA ILE A 280 1.75 12.71 33.64
C ILE A 280 1.84 11.24 33.20
N LEU A 281 1.23 10.31 33.96
CA LEU A 281 1.23 8.89 33.60
C LEU A 281 0.55 8.63 32.24
N ARG A 282 -0.58 9.29 31.95
CA ARG A 282 -1.23 9.21 30.63
C ARG A 282 -0.36 9.79 29.51
N ILE A 283 0.38 10.86 29.75
CA ILE A 283 1.29 11.47 28.77
C ILE A 283 2.44 10.49 28.45
N VAL A 284 3.02 9.86 29.47
CA VAL A 284 4.09 8.87 29.29
C VAL A 284 3.57 7.63 28.55
N LEU A 285 2.41 7.09 28.94
CA LEU A 285 1.80 5.94 28.25
C LEU A 285 1.39 6.26 26.81
N ALA A 286 0.88 7.46 26.54
CA ALA A 286 0.55 7.90 25.18
C ALA A 286 1.80 8.11 24.31
N PHE A 287 2.93 8.48 24.91
CA PHE A 287 4.22 8.55 24.22
C PHE A 287 4.69 7.15 23.78
N PHE A 288 4.52 6.11 24.60
CA PHE A 288 4.92 4.73 24.25
C PHE A 288 3.90 3.95 23.40
N ALA A 289 2.81 4.58 22.95
CA ALA A 289 1.81 3.90 22.13
C ALA A 289 2.32 3.64 20.69
N PHE A 290 2.43 2.36 20.31
CA PHE A 290 2.89 1.92 18.99
C PHE A 290 1.80 1.95 17.90
N PHE A 291 0.53 1.63 18.25
CA PHE A 291 -0.59 1.55 17.29
C PHE A 291 -1.85 2.34 17.69
N LYS A 292 -2.11 2.53 18.99
CA LYS A 292 -3.27 3.31 19.49
C LYS A 292 -2.86 4.75 19.74
N LEU A 293 -2.75 5.51 18.65
CA LEU A 293 -2.36 6.92 18.71
C LEU A 293 -3.46 7.77 19.35
N SER A 294 -3.08 8.70 20.22
CA SER A 294 -4.02 9.72 20.71
C SER A 294 -4.29 10.73 19.59
N LEU A 295 -5.36 10.54 18.84
CA LEU A 295 -5.76 11.46 17.78
C LEU A 295 -6.65 12.59 18.31
N ALA A 296 -6.54 13.76 17.68
CA ALA A 296 -7.40 14.91 17.89
C ALA A 296 -7.86 15.47 16.54
N ARG A 297 -9.01 16.13 16.51
CA ARG A 297 -9.48 16.84 15.30
C ARG A 297 -8.61 18.07 15.05
N TYR A 298 -8.13 18.22 13.83
CA TYR A 298 -7.40 19.39 13.37
C TYR A 298 -8.41 20.44 12.92
N ARG A 299 -8.40 21.65 13.52
CA ARG A 299 -9.33 22.75 13.19
C ARG A 299 -10.81 22.32 13.07
N PRO A 300 -11.40 21.65 14.09
CA PRO A 300 -12.73 21.02 13.99
C PRO A 300 -13.87 21.99 13.63
N GLN A 301 -13.78 23.26 14.05
CA GLN A 301 -14.81 24.26 13.77
C GLN A 301 -14.89 24.59 12.27
N ASP A 302 -13.76 24.64 11.57
CA ASP A 302 -13.73 24.93 10.14
C ASP A 302 -14.38 23.80 9.34
N PHE A 303 -14.04 22.55 9.66
CA PHE A 303 -14.63 21.38 9.02
C PHE A 303 -16.13 21.25 9.34
N LYS A 304 -16.55 21.54 10.57
CA LYS A 304 -17.97 21.58 10.95
C LYS A 304 -18.72 22.65 10.17
N ASP A 305 -18.14 23.84 10.00
CA ASP A 305 -18.72 24.90 9.18
C ASP A 305 -18.88 24.48 7.72
N LEU A 306 -17.87 23.82 7.14
CA LEU A 306 -17.95 23.28 5.78
C LEU A 306 -19.07 22.24 5.64
N ARG A 307 -19.12 21.25 6.54
CA ARG A 307 -20.16 20.20 6.49
C ARG A 307 -21.55 20.77 6.67
N LYS A 308 -21.79 21.53 7.74
CA LYS A 308 -23.12 22.01 8.12
C LYS A 308 -23.59 23.19 7.28
N ASN A 309 -22.78 24.25 7.18
CA ASN A 309 -23.22 25.54 6.65
C ASN A 309 -22.96 25.69 5.15
N VAL A 310 -21.97 24.98 4.61
CA VAL A 310 -21.59 25.08 3.19
C VAL A 310 -22.21 23.94 2.38
N TRP A 311 -21.97 22.70 2.79
CA TRP A 311 -22.43 21.51 2.08
C TRP A 311 -23.80 21.00 2.54
N HIS A 312 -24.33 21.54 3.64
CA HIS A 312 -25.62 21.13 4.22
C HIS A 312 -25.69 19.62 4.45
N LEU A 313 -24.57 19.04 4.89
CA LEU A 313 -24.54 17.67 5.39
C LEU A 313 -25.28 17.60 6.71
N ASP A 314 -26.02 16.52 6.90
CA ASP A 314 -26.65 16.22 8.17
C ASP A 314 -25.56 15.83 9.18
N GLU A 315 -25.37 16.64 10.22
CA GLU A 315 -24.33 16.43 11.24
C GLU A 315 -24.62 15.20 12.10
N ASP A 316 -25.90 14.87 12.30
CA ASP A 316 -26.31 13.67 13.05
C ASP A 316 -25.99 12.43 12.22
N GLU A 317 -26.25 12.48 10.90
CA GLU A 317 -25.88 11.41 9.97
C GLU A 317 -24.36 11.25 9.79
N TYR A 318 -23.63 12.37 9.72
CA TYR A 318 -22.17 12.37 9.71
C TYR A 318 -21.64 11.66 10.96
N THR A 319 -22.08 12.07 12.15
CA THR A 319 -21.64 11.48 13.43
C THR A 319 -22.11 10.02 13.56
N ALA A 320 -23.31 9.70 13.08
CA ALA A 320 -23.83 8.34 13.08
C ALA A 320 -22.99 7.41 12.19
N SER A 321 -22.35 7.93 11.14
CA SER A 321 -21.45 7.16 10.27
C SER A 321 -20.22 6.59 11.01
N PHE A 322 -19.92 7.13 12.20
CA PHE A 322 -18.84 6.68 13.09
C PHE A 322 -19.36 6.01 14.37
N SER A 323 -20.68 5.76 14.46
CA SER A 323 -21.35 5.23 15.66
C SER A 323 -21.75 3.75 15.54
N PRO A 324 -21.96 3.02 16.66
CA PRO A 324 -22.22 1.57 16.66
C PRO A 324 -23.54 1.15 16.02
N ASN A 325 -24.51 2.06 15.97
CA ASN A 325 -25.87 1.82 15.48
C ASN A 325 -26.09 2.37 14.06
N ALA A 326 -25.03 2.66 13.30
CA ALA A 326 -25.18 3.02 11.90
C ALA A 326 -25.97 1.91 11.19
N PRO A 327 -27.07 2.21 10.46
CA PRO A 327 -27.85 1.20 9.78
C PRO A 327 -26.94 0.39 8.85
N GLN A 328 -26.79 -0.90 9.16
CA GLN A 328 -26.04 -1.84 8.35
C GLN A 328 -26.79 -2.07 7.03
N SER A 329 -26.08 -2.09 5.90
CA SER A 329 -26.58 -2.85 4.75
C SER A 329 -26.63 -4.33 5.16
N ASN A 330 -27.75 -4.99 4.86
CA ASN A 330 -28.09 -6.32 5.33
C ASN A 330 -27.17 -7.39 4.73
N ASP A 331 -26.02 -7.62 5.35
CA ASP A 331 -25.23 -8.84 5.17
C ASP A 331 -24.79 -9.35 6.54
N ALA A 332 -25.63 -10.19 7.13
CA ALA A 332 -25.24 -11.02 8.27
C ALA A 332 -25.30 -12.49 7.83
N ASP A 333 -24.11 -13.06 7.68
CA ASP A 333 -23.84 -14.47 7.52
C ASP A 333 -24.46 -15.24 8.72
N GLU A 334 -25.52 -16.01 8.47
CA GLU A 334 -26.40 -16.61 9.49
C GLU A 334 -25.80 -17.85 10.19
N ASN A 335 -24.52 -18.17 9.98
CA ASN A 335 -23.90 -19.41 10.51
C ASN A 335 -22.67 -19.18 11.42
N ALA A 336 -22.62 -18.10 12.20
CA ALA A 336 -21.66 -17.96 13.30
C ALA A 336 -22.21 -18.58 14.61
N PRO A 337 -21.46 -19.44 15.33
CA PRO A 337 -21.98 -20.09 16.53
C PRO A 337 -22.25 -19.07 17.65
N ASN A 338 -23.46 -19.16 18.19
CA ASN A 338 -23.93 -18.41 19.36
C ASN A 338 -23.01 -18.66 20.56
N THR A 339 -22.20 -17.68 20.94
CA THR A 339 -21.63 -17.57 22.28
C THR A 339 -22.13 -16.28 22.91
N SER A 340 -23.17 -16.42 23.72
CA SER A 340 -23.70 -15.38 24.59
C SER A 340 -22.71 -15.14 25.73
N HIS A 341 -22.18 -13.92 25.84
CA HIS A 341 -21.95 -13.18 27.10
C HIS A 341 -21.57 -11.74 26.73
N GLY A 342 -22.38 -10.78 27.20
CA GLY A 342 -22.36 -9.38 26.77
C GLY A 342 -21.05 -8.64 27.02
N LYS A 343 -20.41 -8.21 25.92
CA LYS A 343 -19.60 -6.99 25.82
C LYS A 343 -20.00 -6.30 24.52
N GLY A 344 -20.28 -5.00 24.57
CA GLY A 344 -20.84 -4.25 23.42
C GLY A 344 -20.01 -4.44 22.15
N LYS A 345 -20.68 -4.64 21.01
CA LYS A 345 -20.06 -4.65 19.68
C LYS A 345 -19.29 -3.34 19.47
N GLU A 346 -17.96 -3.37 19.53
CA GLU A 346 -17.11 -2.24 19.18
C GLU A 346 -17.22 -1.93 17.69
N VAL A 347 -17.36 -0.64 17.35
CA VAL A 347 -17.45 -0.14 15.97
C VAL A 347 -16.09 -0.25 15.30
N GLN A 348 -16.04 -0.83 14.11
CA GLN A 348 -14.83 -0.93 13.32
C GLN A 348 -15.08 -0.35 11.92
N LEU A 349 -14.26 0.64 11.52
CA LEU A 349 -14.17 1.10 10.13
C LEU A 349 -13.75 -0.10 9.26
N LYS A 350 -14.35 -0.22 8.08
CA LYS A 350 -14.04 -1.31 7.14
C LYS A 350 -12.74 -0.95 6.42
N PRO A 351 -11.70 -1.78 6.42
CA PRO A 351 -10.55 -1.57 5.55
C PRO A 351 -11.04 -1.53 4.10
N ALA A 352 -10.73 -0.45 3.38
CA ALA A 352 -10.81 -0.44 1.93
C ALA A 352 -9.40 -0.81 1.46
N GLY A 353 -9.27 -1.82 0.58
CA GLY A 353 -7.96 -2.28 0.10
C GLY A 353 -7.07 -1.15 -0.46
N ASP A 354 -5.80 -1.45 -0.75
CA ASP A 354 -4.84 -0.43 -1.20
C ASP A 354 -5.30 0.25 -2.49
N LEU A 355 -5.68 1.53 -2.38
CA LEU A 355 -6.13 2.38 -3.50
C LEU A 355 -5.00 3.27 -4.08
N GLY A 356 -3.71 2.91 -3.94
CA GLY A 356 -2.65 3.60 -4.71
C GLY A 356 -1.22 3.52 -4.19
N TYR A 357 -0.29 4.08 -4.99
CA TYR A 357 1.19 4.07 -4.86
C TYR A 357 1.78 4.76 -3.62
N SER A 358 0.96 5.31 -2.72
CA SER A 358 1.42 6.26 -1.69
C SER A 358 1.85 5.63 -0.36
N GLY A 359 1.58 4.34 -0.15
CA GLY A 359 1.74 3.68 1.16
C GLY A 359 0.66 4.10 2.17
N SER A 360 -0.42 4.74 1.70
CA SER A 360 -1.54 5.15 2.54
C SER A 360 -2.53 4.01 2.78
N THR A 361 -2.83 3.69 4.04
CA THR A 361 -3.96 2.84 4.43
C THR A 361 -5.30 3.56 4.21
N PHE A 362 -6.29 2.83 3.70
CA PHE A 362 -7.66 3.32 3.51
C PHE A 362 -8.68 2.59 4.39
N PHE A 363 -9.66 3.33 4.89
CA PHE A 363 -10.82 2.78 5.58
C PHE A 363 -12.11 3.41 5.07
N THR A 364 -13.24 2.71 5.15
CA THR A 364 -14.57 3.26 4.92
C THR A 364 -15.41 3.19 6.18
N THR A 365 -16.34 4.14 6.33
CA THR A 365 -17.38 4.03 7.37
C THR A 365 -18.26 2.82 7.11
N THR A 366 -18.93 2.30 8.14
CA THR A 366 -19.75 1.09 8.04
C THR A 366 -20.88 1.21 7.01
N ASN A 367 -21.42 2.42 6.87
CA ASN A 367 -22.42 2.81 5.87
C ASN A 367 -21.81 3.25 4.52
N ALA A 368 -20.49 3.13 4.35
CA ALA A 368 -19.72 3.48 3.15
C ALA A 368 -19.81 4.94 2.67
N LYS A 369 -20.35 5.88 3.46
CA LYS A 369 -20.49 7.30 3.06
C LYS A 369 -19.18 8.06 3.03
N TYR A 370 -18.23 7.70 3.89
CA TYR A 370 -16.96 8.39 4.03
C TYR A 370 -15.79 7.41 3.87
N LEU A 371 -14.74 7.91 3.21
CA LEU A 371 -13.45 7.26 3.03
C LEU A 371 -12.42 7.97 3.91
N ILE A 372 -11.58 7.20 4.58
CA ILE A 372 -10.52 7.67 5.44
C ILE A 372 -9.20 7.29 4.78
N LYS A 373 -8.35 8.28 4.49
CA LYS A 373 -7.01 8.08 3.92
C LYS A 373 -5.96 8.53 4.93
N SER A 374 -4.95 7.69 5.16
CA SER A 374 -3.78 8.11 5.93
C SER A 374 -2.84 8.98 5.09
N LEU A 375 -2.14 9.92 5.74
CA LEU A 375 -1.12 10.78 5.12
C LEU A 375 0.25 10.49 5.77
N PRO A 376 0.90 9.37 5.40
CA PRO A 376 2.11 8.90 6.08
C PRO A 376 3.31 9.80 5.79
N ARG A 377 3.34 10.47 4.63
CA ARG A 377 4.48 11.28 4.20
C ARG A 377 4.42 12.67 4.83
N ARG A 378 5.52 13.10 5.45
CA ARG A 378 5.61 14.40 6.15
C ARG A 378 5.25 15.60 5.28
N PHE A 379 5.66 15.57 4.01
CA PHE A 379 5.41 16.67 3.10
C PHE A 379 3.93 16.81 2.72
N GLU A 380 3.17 15.70 2.62
CA GLU A 380 1.77 15.71 2.18
C GLU A 380 0.89 16.43 3.20
N HIS A 381 0.95 16.01 4.47
CA HIS A 381 0.16 16.64 5.51
C HIS A 381 0.65 18.05 5.83
N GLN A 382 1.95 18.34 5.72
CA GLN A 382 2.46 19.71 5.92
C GLN A 382 1.95 20.67 4.83
N PHE A 383 2.04 20.29 3.55
CA PHE A 383 1.53 21.10 2.45
C PHE A 383 0.04 21.38 2.62
N PHE A 384 -0.75 20.33 2.87
CA PHE A 384 -2.18 20.52 3.07
C PHE A 384 -2.49 21.45 4.25
N THR A 385 -1.90 21.20 5.42
CA THR A 385 -2.25 21.92 6.65
C THR A 385 -1.74 23.36 6.71
N HIS A 386 -0.62 23.67 6.07
CA HIS A 386 0.03 24.98 6.15
C HIS A 386 -0.18 25.83 4.90
N ASP A 387 -0.27 25.22 3.72
CA ASP A 387 -0.26 25.95 2.45
C ASP A 387 -1.63 25.91 1.74
N LEU A 388 -2.38 24.80 1.82
CA LEU A 388 -3.59 24.62 1.02
C LEU A 388 -4.92 24.70 1.79
N LEU A 389 -4.95 24.40 3.09
CA LEU A 389 -6.19 24.27 3.85
C LEU A 389 -7.03 25.55 3.88
N GLU A 390 -6.42 26.71 4.10
CA GLU A 390 -7.14 27.99 4.10
C GLU A 390 -7.71 28.35 2.72
N PRO A 391 -6.92 28.35 1.63
CA PRO A 391 -7.45 28.52 0.28
C PRO A 391 -8.55 27.51 -0.07
N TYR A 392 -8.41 26.26 0.36
CA TYR A 392 -9.42 25.21 0.19
C TYR A 392 -10.74 25.55 0.89
N ILE A 393 -10.69 25.96 2.16
CA ILE A 393 -11.87 26.35 2.94
C ILE A 393 -12.57 27.53 2.26
N ASP A 394 -11.81 28.54 1.83
CA ASP A 394 -12.36 29.73 1.19
C ASP A 394 -13.05 29.39 -0.14
N ARG A 395 -12.44 28.53 -0.96
CA ARG A 395 -13.06 28.04 -2.21
C ARG A 395 -14.36 27.30 -1.93
N MET A 396 -14.36 26.39 -0.96
CA MET A 396 -15.55 25.60 -0.62
C MET A 396 -16.69 26.49 -0.13
N LYS A 397 -16.39 27.49 0.72
CA LYS A 397 -17.37 28.49 1.19
C LYS A 397 -17.92 29.35 0.04
N ALA A 398 -17.06 29.75 -0.89
CA ALA A 398 -17.46 30.58 -2.03
C ALA A 398 -18.31 29.81 -3.05
N ASP A 399 -18.01 28.53 -3.30
CA ASP A 399 -18.77 27.70 -4.23
C ASP A 399 -18.91 26.25 -3.73
N PRO A 400 -20.04 25.89 -3.09
CA PRO A 400 -20.27 24.53 -2.59
C PRO A 400 -20.38 23.48 -3.71
N ARG A 401 -20.47 23.92 -4.98
CA ARG A 401 -20.47 23.04 -6.17
C ARG A 401 -19.08 22.62 -6.63
N SER A 402 -18.02 23.19 -6.04
CA SER A 402 -16.62 22.75 -6.24
C SER A 402 -16.53 21.23 -6.29
N LEU A 403 -15.76 20.71 -7.24
CA LEU A 403 -15.46 19.29 -7.45
C LEU A 403 -14.15 18.84 -6.81
N LEU A 404 -13.37 19.73 -6.19
CA LEU A 404 -12.35 19.28 -5.22
C LEU A 404 -12.98 18.33 -4.21
N VAL A 405 -12.33 17.21 -3.87
CA VAL A 405 -12.91 16.28 -2.89
C VAL A 405 -13.22 17.00 -1.58
N ARG A 406 -14.39 16.69 -1.02
CA ARG A 406 -14.84 17.22 0.26
C ARG A 406 -14.12 16.46 1.36
N ILE A 407 -13.27 17.19 2.07
CA ILE A 407 -12.57 16.74 3.25
C ILE A 407 -13.49 17.09 4.41
N ALA A 408 -14.22 16.08 4.88
CA ALA A 408 -15.21 16.21 5.92
C ALA A 408 -14.56 16.49 7.27
N ASP A 409 -13.39 15.92 7.57
CA ASP A 409 -12.64 16.19 8.81
C ASP A 409 -11.18 15.76 8.63
N MET A 410 -10.31 16.17 9.55
CA MET A 410 -8.91 15.76 9.59
C MET A 410 -8.50 15.46 11.02
N VAL A 411 -7.91 14.30 11.25
CA VAL A 411 -7.42 13.90 12.57
C VAL A 411 -5.91 13.74 12.55
N TYR A 412 -5.26 14.15 13.63
CA TYR A 412 -3.82 14.13 13.75
C TYR A 412 -3.38 13.78 15.18
N THR A 413 -2.09 13.45 15.32
CA THR A 413 -1.46 13.30 16.63
C THR A 413 -0.92 14.65 17.12
N PRO A 414 -1.51 15.27 18.16
CA PRO A 414 -1.05 16.57 18.67
C PRO A 414 0.25 16.47 19.48
N ARG A 415 0.68 15.25 19.82
CA ARG A 415 1.91 14.98 20.56
C ARG A 415 2.68 13.88 19.85
N ALA A 416 4.00 13.97 19.91
CA ALA A 416 4.87 12.91 19.44
C ALA A 416 4.59 11.62 20.23
N SER A 417 4.54 10.51 19.51
CA SER A 417 4.50 9.15 20.05
C SER A 417 5.61 8.35 19.42
N LEU A 418 6.10 7.33 20.12
CA LEU A 418 7.13 6.42 19.65
C LEU A 418 6.71 5.79 18.31
N GLY A 419 5.47 5.30 18.21
CA GLY A 419 4.94 4.74 16.96
C GLY A 419 4.82 5.75 15.81
N GLY A 420 4.63 7.03 16.09
CA GLY A 420 4.67 8.09 15.08
C GLY A 420 6.09 8.52 14.70
N ILE A 421 7.06 8.42 15.62
CA ILE A 421 8.48 8.75 15.39
C ILE A 421 9.17 7.66 14.56
N ILE A 422 8.89 6.39 14.84
CA ILE A 422 9.50 5.24 14.15
C ILE A 422 8.70 4.76 12.93
N GLY A 423 7.57 5.41 12.63
CA GLY A 423 6.78 5.13 11.42
C GLY A 423 5.83 3.93 11.47
N THR A 424 5.61 3.31 12.64
CA THR A 424 4.73 2.11 12.76
C THR A 424 3.23 2.42 12.67
N ALA A 425 2.83 3.69 12.82
CA ALA A 425 1.45 4.13 12.65
C ALA A 425 1.34 5.53 12.02
N PRO A 426 0.44 5.74 11.03
CA PRO A 426 0.25 7.04 10.40
C PRO A 426 -0.25 8.08 11.40
N THR A 427 0.36 9.26 11.40
CA THR A 427 0.11 10.33 12.38
C THR A 427 -1.01 11.28 11.99
N HIS A 428 -1.43 11.25 10.72
CA HIS A 428 -2.43 12.13 10.12
C HIS A 428 -3.37 11.33 9.23
N HIS A 429 -4.66 11.62 9.34
CA HIS A 429 -5.70 11.02 8.49
C HIS A 429 -6.69 12.09 8.05
N ILE A 430 -7.11 11.99 6.80
CA ILE A 430 -8.18 12.81 6.23
C ILE A 430 -9.42 11.95 6.06
N ILE A 431 -10.57 12.50 6.45
CA ILE A 431 -11.87 11.92 6.24
C ILE A 431 -12.47 12.65 5.05
N MET A 432 -12.75 11.91 4.00
CA MET A 432 -13.26 12.41 2.73
C MET A 432 -14.61 11.76 2.43
N GLU A 433 -15.41 12.41 1.58
CA GLU A 433 -16.58 11.73 1.02
C GLU A 433 -16.18 10.51 0.18
N ASN A 434 -17.05 9.51 0.09
CA ASN A 434 -16.83 8.34 -0.76
C ASN A 434 -17.75 8.39 -2.00
N LEU A 435 -17.17 8.56 -3.19
CA LEU A 435 -17.93 8.55 -4.45
C LEU A 435 -18.53 7.17 -4.78
N LEU A 436 -18.01 6.10 -4.18
CA LEU A 436 -18.51 4.73 -4.33
C LEU A 436 -19.67 4.41 -3.38
N TYR A 437 -20.20 5.40 -2.65
CA TYR A 437 -21.37 5.19 -1.81
C TYR A 437 -22.55 4.66 -2.65
N GLY A 438 -23.09 3.50 -2.24
CA GLY A 438 -24.13 2.77 -2.97
C GLY A 438 -23.62 1.63 -3.87
N LYS A 439 -22.31 1.32 -3.86
CA LYS A 439 -21.76 0.13 -4.55
C LYS A 439 -21.96 -1.16 -3.75
N ASP A 440 -21.61 -1.15 -2.46
CA ASP A 440 -21.56 -2.35 -1.59
C ASP A 440 -22.90 -2.68 -0.89
N ASP A 441 -24.04 -2.30 -1.47
CA ASP A 441 -25.38 -2.50 -0.87
C ASP A 441 -26.09 -3.77 -1.37
N GLY A 442 -25.33 -4.74 -1.89
CA GLY A 442 -25.85 -6.00 -2.41
C GLY A 442 -26.58 -5.87 -3.76
N ARG A 443 -26.49 -4.69 -4.42
CA ARG A 443 -27.15 -4.40 -5.69
C ARG A 443 -26.28 -4.60 -6.93
N GLU A 444 -25.12 -5.23 -6.81
CA GLU A 444 -24.37 -5.74 -7.97
C GLU A 444 -25.13 -6.95 -8.57
N GLY A 445 -26.18 -6.66 -9.35
CA GLY A 445 -26.87 -7.63 -10.18
C GLY A 445 -26.17 -7.87 -11.53
N ASP A 446 -26.66 -8.84 -12.29
CA ASP A 446 -26.24 -9.06 -13.68
C ASP A 446 -26.86 -7.97 -14.59
N TRP A 447 -26.20 -6.82 -14.70
CA TRP A 447 -26.63 -5.69 -15.54
C TRP A 447 -26.24 -5.89 -17.02
N GLY A 448 -26.48 -7.09 -17.56
CA GLY A 448 -26.03 -7.46 -18.90
C GLY A 448 -24.52 -7.32 -19.07
N GLY A 449 -23.75 -7.63 -18.02
CA GLY A 449 -22.28 -7.48 -17.98
C GLY A 449 -21.74 -6.08 -17.68
N MET A 450 -22.58 -5.05 -17.46
CA MET A 450 -22.12 -3.74 -17.00
C MET A 450 -21.84 -3.74 -15.50
N LYS A 451 -20.77 -3.05 -15.08
CA LYS A 451 -20.34 -3.01 -13.68
C LYS A 451 -19.92 -1.60 -13.28
N TRP A 452 -19.76 -1.39 -11.99
CA TRP A 452 -19.13 -0.17 -11.48
C TRP A 452 -17.67 -0.11 -11.97
N GLU A 453 -17.28 1.05 -12.45
CA GLU A 453 -15.93 1.31 -12.96
C GLU A 453 -15.41 2.62 -12.37
N THR A 454 -14.12 2.63 -12.06
CA THR A 454 -13.43 3.75 -11.42
C THR A 454 -12.16 4.04 -12.20
N TYR A 455 -11.89 5.31 -12.44
CA TYR A 455 -10.76 5.77 -13.22
C TYR A 455 -10.08 6.93 -12.50
N ASP A 456 -8.76 6.84 -12.34
CA ASP A 456 -7.93 7.90 -11.78
C ASP A 456 -7.14 8.61 -12.89
N LEU A 457 -7.76 9.62 -13.51
CA LEU A 457 -7.29 10.18 -14.78
C LEU A 457 -6.35 11.36 -14.56
N LYS A 458 -5.15 11.29 -15.16
CA LYS A 458 -4.13 12.36 -15.14
C LYS A 458 -3.63 12.67 -16.56
N PRO A 459 -3.13 13.89 -16.83
CA PRO A 459 -2.65 14.25 -18.17
C PRO A 459 -1.51 13.33 -18.65
N SER A 460 -1.67 12.73 -19.84
CA SER A 460 -0.75 11.71 -20.39
C SER A 460 0.66 12.22 -20.76
N ASN A 461 0.84 13.53 -20.93
CA ASN A 461 2.11 14.16 -21.32
C ASN A 461 2.75 14.97 -20.17
N TYR A 462 2.63 14.49 -18.93
CA TYR A 462 3.26 15.11 -17.77
C TYR A 462 4.46 14.32 -17.29
N PHE A 463 5.45 15.05 -16.77
CA PHE A 463 6.66 14.49 -16.16
C PHE A 463 6.49 14.37 -14.65
N PHE A 464 6.45 13.16 -14.13
CA PHE A 464 6.17 12.84 -12.74
C PHE A 464 7.48 12.45 -12.08
N PRO A 465 8.08 13.27 -11.22
CA PRO A 465 9.42 12.97 -10.70
C PRO A 465 9.56 11.68 -9.89
N GLU A 466 8.47 11.22 -9.25
CA GLU A 466 8.43 9.94 -8.53
C GLU A 466 8.31 8.73 -9.48
N ARG A 467 7.85 8.95 -10.71
CA ARG A 467 7.55 7.91 -11.73
C ARG A 467 8.55 7.89 -12.88
N ASP A 468 8.91 9.07 -13.36
CA ASP A 468 9.70 9.31 -14.57
C ASP A 468 11.17 9.54 -14.24
N ILE A 469 11.55 9.65 -12.95
CA ILE A 469 12.94 9.64 -12.52
C ILE A 469 13.20 8.57 -11.46
N ALA A 470 14.03 7.60 -11.85
CA ALA A 470 14.74 6.71 -10.95
C ALA A 470 16.21 7.16 -10.91
N GLU A 471 16.71 7.56 -9.72
CA GLU A 471 18.13 7.89 -9.50
C GLU A 471 18.72 8.99 -10.39
N GLY A 472 17.90 9.92 -10.88
CA GLY A 472 18.34 10.94 -11.84
C GLY A 472 18.49 10.40 -13.27
N ARG A 473 17.79 9.33 -13.65
CA ARG A 473 17.61 8.84 -15.02
C ARG A 473 16.13 8.59 -15.33
N LEU A 474 15.77 8.62 -16.60
CA LEU A 474 14.37 8.53 -17.04
C LEU A 474 13.83 7.11 -16.92
N ALA A 475 12.64 6.95 -16.35
CA ALA A 475 11.99 5.64 -16.27
C ALA A 475 11.60 5.10 -17.66
N PRO A 476 11.61 3.78 -17.89
CA PRO A 476 11.28 3.19 -19.20
C PRO A 476 9.83 3.44 -19.64
N ASP A 477 9.58 3.62 -20.94
CA ASP A 477 8.24 3.87 -21.52
C ASP A 477 7.19 2.81 -21.11
N SER A 478 7.60 1.56 -20.87
CA SER A 478 6.73 0.46 -20.42
C SER A 478 6.20 0.60 -18.99
N VAL A 479 6.82 1.44 -18.17
CA VAL A 479 6.36 1.85 -16.83
C VAL A 479 5.40 3.03 -16.96
N ILE A 480 5.72 3.98 -17.84
CA ILE A 480 4.91 5.20 -18.10
C ILE A 480 3.56 4.84 -18.73
N ASP A 481 3.53 3.95 -19.73
CA ASP A 481 2.33 3.52 -20.46
C ASP A 481 1.37 2.65 -19.63
N LYS A 482 1.80 2.14 -18.46
CA LYS A 482 0.97 1.30 -17.56
C LYS A 482 0.42 2.04 -16.34
N LEU A 483 0.75 3.31 -16.16
CA LEU A 483 0.48 4.09 -14.94
C LEU A 483 -0.57 5.18 -15.09
N VAL A 484 -0.97 5.52 -16.31
CA VAL A 484 -2.10 6.42 -16.59
C VAL A 484 -3.29 5.53 -16.94
N ASP A 485 -4.38 5.63 -16.18
CA ASP A 485 -5.62 4.98 -16.57
C ASP A 485 -6.08 5.56 -17.91
N ASP A 486 -6.21 4.70 -18.91
CA ASP A 486 -6.84 5.08 -20.17
C ASP A 486 -8.34 4.82 -20.04
N PHE A 487 -9.14 5.86 -20.28
CA PHE A 487 -10.58 5.72 -20.36
C PHE A 487 -10.93 5.37 -21.80
N PRO A 488 -11.31 4.12 -22.11
CA PRO A 488 -11.41 3.64 -23.49
C PRO A 488 -12.63 4.18 -24.25
N ASP A 489 -13.45 5.02 -23.62
CA ASP A 489 -14.74 5.50 -24.08
C ASP A 489 -14.80 7.05 -23.99
N ARG A 490 -15.98 7.65 -24.18
CA ARG A 490 -16.22 9.07 -23.90
C ARG A 490 -17.38 9.25 -22.93
N VAL A 491 -17.28 10.28 -22.09
CA VAL A 491 -18.38 10.70 -21.22
C VAL A 491 -19.38 11.47 -22.09
N LYS A 492 -20.54 10.87 -22.34
CA LYS A 492 -21.56 11.41 -23.25
C LYS A 492 -22.67 12.12 -22.47
N VAL A 493 -22.53 13.42 -22.31
CA VAL A 493 -23.50 14.24 -21.56
C VAL A 493 -24.02 15.37 -22.43
N LYS A 494 -25.06 16.04 -21.94
CA LYS A 494 -25.62 17.19 -22.65
C LYS A 494 -24.62 18.37 -22.66
N PRO A 495 -24.64 19.24 -23.68
CA PRO A 495 -23.67 20.35 -23.80
C PRO A 495 -23.61 21.27 -22.57
N GLU A 496 -24.73 21.46 -21.88
CA GLU A 496 -24.88 22.33 -20.72
C GLU A 496 -24.19 21.73 -19.50
N ASP A 497 -24.22 20.39 -19.37
CA ASP A 497 -23.58 19.66 -18.30
C ASP A 497 -22.06 19.60 -18.49
N LYS A 498 -21.60 19.43 -19.74
CA LYS A 498 -20.18 19.58 -20.10
C LYS A 498 -19.68 20.99 -19.80
N LYS A 499 -20.43 22.03 -20.21
CA LYS A 499 -20.07 23.42 -19.93
C LYS A 499 -19.95 23.66 -18.42
N ARG A 500 -20.93 23.19 -17.64
CA ARG A 500 -20.93 23.29 -16.17
C ARG A 500 -19.71 22.61 -15.54
N LEU A 501 -19.36 21.39 -16.00
CA LEU A 501 -18.17 20.68 -15.52
C LEU A 501 -16.91 21.52 -15.71
N LEU A 502 -16.71 22.04 -16.93
CA LEU A 502 -15.52 22.80 -17.28
C LEU A 502 -15.43 24.10 -16.50
N GLU A 503 -16.55 24.82 -16.31
CA GLU A 503 -16.59 26.05 -15.49
C GLU A 503 -16.15 25.78 -14.04
N ILE A 504 -16.64 24.70 -13.43
CA ILE A 504 -16.27 24.35 -12.05
C ILE A 504 -14.80 23.94 -11.97
N LEU A 505 -14.34 23.05 -12.85
CA LEU A 505 -12.96 22.58 -12.88
C LEU A 505 -11.99 23.71 -13.19
N GLU A 506 -12.34 24.67 -14.05
CA GLU A 506 -11.51 25.84 -14.34
C GLU A 506 -11.26 26.69 -13.09
N ALA A 507 -12.27 26.87 -12.24
CA ALA A 507 -12.15 27.60 -10.98
C ALA A 507 -11.39 26.80 -9.91
N ASP A 508 -11.70 25.51 -9.76
CA ASP A 508 -11.05 24.64 -8.76
C ASP A 508 -9.57 24.45 -9.06
N THR A 509 -9.22 24.16 -10.31
CA THR A 509 -7.82 24.00 -10.71
C THR A 509 -7.05 25.30 -10.70
N ARG A 510 -7.73 26.46 -10.82
CA ARG A 510 -7.08 27.77 -10.63
C ARG A 510 -6.62 27.95 -9.19
N LEU A 511 -7.46 27.61 -8.21
CA LEU A 511 -7.06 27.59 -6.80
C LEU A 511 -5.83 26.69 -6.58
N LEU A 512 -5.87 25.48 -7.13
CA LEU A 512 -4.76 24.54 -7.02
C LEU A 512 -3.47 25.12 -7.63
N ALA A 513 -3.57 25.69 -8.82
CA ALA A 513 -2.44 26.31 -9.50
C ALA A 513 -1.85 27.51 -8.73
N ASP A 514 -2.70 28.41 -8.23
CA ASP A 514 -2.32 29.58 -7.44
C ASP A 514 -1.58 29.17 -6.14
N ASN A 515 -1.89 27.99 -5.59
CA ASN A 515 -1.27 27.43 -4.39
C ASN A 515 -0.14 26.42 -4.69
N ASN A 516 0.34 26.38 -5.94
CA ASN A 516 1.39 25.47 -6.41
C ASN A 516 1.08 23.98 -6.29
N ALA A 517 -0.19 23.60 -6.13
CA ALA A 517 -0.62 22.22 -6.15
C ALA A 517 -0.55 21.66 -7.58
N ILE A 518 0.02 20.47 -7.69
CA ILE A 518 0.19 19.72 -8.94
C ILE A 518 -0.09 18.24 -8.65
N ASP A 519 -0.14 17.43 -9.71
CA ASP A 519 -0.36 15.98 -9.62
C ASP A 519 -1.76 15.53 -9.15
N TYR A 520 -2.73 16.44 -9.17
CA TYR A 520 -4.12 16.12 -8.89
C TYR A 520 -4.79 15.42 -10.07
N SER A 521 -5.67 14.48 -9.78
CA SER A 521 -6.35 13.66 -10.78
C SER A 521 -7.84 13.95 -10.87
N LEU A 522 -8.43 13.62 -12.01
CA LEU A 522 -9.88 13.54 -12.18
C LEU A 522 -10.30 12.12 -11.83
N PHE A 523 -10.89 11.96 -10.65
CA PHE A 523 -11.46 10.68 -10.24
C PHE A 523 -12.87 10.56 -10.82
N LEU A 524 -13.02 9.67 -11.80
CA LEU A 524 -14.27 9.38 -12.48
C LEU A 524 -14.79 8.02 -12.04
N VAL A 525 -16.03 7.99 -11.56
CA VAL A 525 -16.79 6.76 -11.32
C VAL A 525 -17.90 6.70 -12.35
N ARG A 526 -18.11 5.55 -12.98
CA ARG A 526 -19.31 5.26 -13.76
C ARG A 526 -19.96 3.97 -13.32
N TYR A 527 -21.28 3.93 -13.39
CA TYR A 527 -22.08 2.75 -13.06
C TYR A 527 -23.33 2.70 -13.94
N PRO A 528 -23.99 1.53 -14.07
CA PRO A 528 -25.17 1.39 -14.93
C PRO A 528 -26.21 2.47 -14.63
N GLY A 529 -26.65 3.18 -15.67
CA GLY A 529 -27.61 4.28 -15.60
C GLY A 529 -29.07 3.79 -15.57
N PRO A 530 -30.06 4.69 -15.50
CA PRO A 530 -31.46 4.33 -15.34
C PRO A 530 -32.03 3.42 -16.43
N ASN A 531 -31.52 3.51 -17.67
CA ASN A 531 -31.98 2.68 -18.79
C ASN A 531 -31.24 1.34 -18.88
N ALA A 532 -30.15 1.16 -18.13
CA ALA A 532 -29.42 -0.11 -18.01
C ALA A 532 -29.83 -0.91 -16.78
N ARG A 533 -30.72 -0.37 -15.94
CA ARG A 533 -31.19 -1.02 -14.71
C ARG A 533 -32.61 -1.55 -14.87
N ASP A 534 -32.85 -2.76 -14.38
CA ASP A 534 -34.21 -3.28 -14.24
C ASP A 534 -34.96 -2.52 -13.13
N ALA A 535 -36.28 -2.38 -13.29
CA ALA A 535 -37.18 -1.71 -12.34
C ALA A 535 -37.15 -2.31 -10.91
N ALA A 536 -36.61 -3.54 -10.76
CA ALA A 536 -36.43 -4.20 -9.47
C ALA A 536 -35.32 -3.58 -8.60
N HIS A 537 -34.43 -2.77 -9.18
CA HIS A 537 -33.32 -2.16 -8.44
C HIS A 537 -33.60 -0.68 -8.14
N ALA A 538 -33.67 -0.36 -6.84
CA ALA A 538 -33.82 1.02 -6.38
C ALA A 538 -32.66 1.92 -6.83
N ALA A 539 -32.94 3.20 -7.03
CA ALA A 539 -31.93 4.21 -7.39
C ALA A 539 -30.71 4.14 -6.46
N VAL A 540 -29.51 4.16 -7.05
CA VAL A 540 -28.24 4.21 -6.30
C VAL A 540 -28.23 5.48 -5.44
N PRO A 541 -28.05 5.35 -4.12
CA PRO A 541 -28.12 6.49 -3.22
C PRO A 541 -26.95 7.45 -3.44
N ALA A 542 -27.18 8.73 -3.15
CA ALA A 542 -26.13 9.74 -3.04
C ALA A 542 -26.23 10.40 -1.66
N VAL A 543 -25.11 10.93 -1.15
CA VAL A 543 -25.11 11.69 0.11
C VAL A 543 -25.91 12.98 -0.12
N LYS A 544 -27.00 13.15 0.66
CA LYS A 544 -27.83 14.36 0.61
C LYS A 544 -26.99 15.55 1.02
N SER A 545 -26.78 16.47 0.09
CA SER A 545 -25.94 17.64 0.29
C SER A 545 -26.26 18.71 -0.76
N LYS A 546 -25.87 19.95 -0.49
CA LYS A 546 -25.81 21.01 -1.48
C LYS A 546 -24.60 20.75 -2.38
N ALA A 547 -24.81 20.01 -3.47
CA ALA A 547 -23.76 19.55 -4.38
C ALA A 547 -24.14 19.73 -5.85
N ASP A 548 -23.14 19.73 -6.72
CA ASP A 548 -23.34 19.66 -8.17
C ASP A 548 -23.72 18.23 -8.60
N PRO A 549 -24.59 18.05 -9.63
CA PRO A 549 -24.91 16.74 -10.18
C PRO A 549 -23.69 15.91 -10.57
N TRP A 550 -22.60 16.52 -11.03
CA TRP A 550 -21.36 15.80 -11.33
C TRP A 550 -20.80 15.05 -10.11
N ARG A 551 -21.07 15.52 -8.90
CA ARG A 551 -20.66 14.85 -7.66
C ARG A 551 -21.63 13.74 -7.25
N THR A 552 -22.92 13.96 -7.40
CA THR A 552 -23.97 13.06 -6.87
C THR A 552 -24.41 11.98 -7.86
N GLY A 553 -24.21 12.20 -9.15
CA GLY A 553 -24.63 11.32 -10.23
C GLY A 553 -25.25 12.15 -11.36
N ILE A 554 -24.67 12.05 -12.55
CA ILE A 554 -25.21 12.62 -13.78
C ILE A 554 -25.35 11.53 -14.84
N ASP A 555 -26.55 11.40 -15.40
CA ASP A 555 -26.82 10.38 -16.40
C ASP A 555 -26.26 10.80 -17.77
N ASP A 556 -25.78 9.82 -18.51
CA ASP A 556 -25.44 10.00 -19.92
C ASP A 556 -26.71 10.26 -20.75
N VAL A 557 -26.54 10.76 -21.97
CA VAL A 557 -27.68 11.12 -22.83
C VAL A 557 -28.56 9.93 -23.24
N GLU A 558 -28.02 8.72 -23.21
CA GLU A 558 -28.72 7.47 -23.54
C GLU A 558 -29.34 6.83 -22.27
N GLY A 559 -29.11 7.40 -21.08
CA GLY A 559 -29.42 6.82 -19.77
C GLY A 559 -28.68 5.52 -19.45
N LYS A 560 -27.62 5.17 -20.19
CA LYS A 560 -26.89 3.90 -20.10
C LYS A 560 -25.89 3.92 -18.95
N TRP A 561 -25.23 5.04 -18.72
CA TRP A 561 -24.31 5.26 -17.60
C TRP A 561 -24.76 6.42 -16.74
N THR A 562 -24.43 6.36 -15.45
CA THR A 562 -24.41 7.52 -14.57
C THR A 562 -22.95 7.75 -14.13
N TYR A 563 -22.52 9.00 -14.14
CA TYR A 563 -21.16 9.41 -13.79
C TYR A 563 -21.11 10.18 -12.46
N ARG A 564 -20.05 9.96 -11.68
CA ARG A 564 -19.65 10.83 -10.57
C ARG A 564 -18.19 11.24 -10.74
N VAL A 565 -17.88 12.49 -10.44
CA VAL A 565 -16.56 13.10 -10.71
C VAL A 565 -16.14 13.98 -9.54
N VAL A 566 -14.88 13.85 -9.13
CA VAL A 566 -14.18 14.80 -8.26
C VAL A 566 -12.73 14.95 -8.67
N VAL A 567 -12.07 15.98 -8.14
CA VAL A 567 -10.62 16.14 -8.19
C VAL A 567 -10.00 15.59 -6.90
N LEU A 568 -9.05 14.64 -7.02
CA LEU A 568 -8.33 14.00 -5.91
C LEU A 568 -6.82 14.33 -5.93
N ASP A 569 -6.13 13.88 -4.90
CA ASP A 569 -4.66 13.83 -4.79
C ASP A 569 -3.91 15.16 -4.96
N PHE A 570 -4.56 16.29 -4.66
CA PHE A 570 -3.94 17.62 -4.62
C PHE A 570 -3.08 17.89 -3.37
N PHE A 571 -2.47 16.88 -2.77
CA PHE A 571 -1.66 16.99 -1.54
C PHE A 571 -0.16 17.24 -1.78
N TRP A 572 0.22 17.62 -3.00
CA TRP A 572 1.62 17.78 -3.42
C TRP A 572 1.93 19.17 -4.01
N ALA A 573 3.15 19.67 -3.83
CA ALA A 573 3.54 21.02 -4.27
C ALA A 573 4.94 21.13 -4.87
N ARG A 574 5.04 22.01 -5.89
CA ARG A 574 6.26 22.28 -6.67
C ARG A 574 7.51 22.61 -5.83
N HIS A 575 7.39 23.47 -4.82
CA HIS A 575 8.55 24.09 -4.17
C HIS A 575 9.26 23.16 -3.17
N LYS A 576 8.73 21.96 -2.93
CA LYS A 576 9.39 20.89 -2.16
C LYS A 576 10.34 20.04 -3.03
N PHE A 577 10.50 20.40 -4.31
CA PHE A 577 11.29 19.71 -5.32
C PHE A 577 12.64 20.42 -5.61
N ARG A 578 13.77 19.69 -5.65
CA ARG A 578 15.11 20.25 -6.00
C ARG A 578 15.20 20.56 -7.50
N ALA A 579 14.70 21.72 -7.92
CA ALA A 579 14.58 22.15 -9.33
C ALA A 579 15.88 22.14 -10.16
N LYS A 580 17.08 22.25 -9.55
CA LYS A 580 18.36 22.35 -10.28
C LYS A 580 18.87 21.03 -10.89
N LEU A 581 18.50 19.87 -10.34
CA LEU A 581 18.97 18.56 -10.81
C LEU A 581 18.24 18.07 -12.07
N MET A 582 16.96 18.42 -12.23
CA MET A 582 16.13 17.88 -13.31
C MET A 582 16.20 18.65 -14.63
N THR A 583 16.62 19.92 -14.62
CA THR A 583 16.71 20.72 -15.85
C THR A 583 17.71 20.14 -16.85
N GLY A 584 18.76 19.46 -16.36
CA GLY A 584 19.73 18.75 -17.19
C GLY A 584 19.15 17.47 -17.81
N LEU A 585 18.45 16.66 -17.02
CA LEU A 585 17.93 15.35 -17.43
C LEU A 585 16.79 15.43 -18.44
N VAL A 586 15.92 16.42 -18.29
CA VAL A 586 14.77 16.60 -19.19
C VAL A 586 15.17 17.22 -20.53
N LYS A 587 16.22 18.05 -20.58
CA LYS A 587 16.82 18.48 -21.85
C LYS A 587 17.39 17.31 -22.64
N THR A 588 17.92 16.30 -21.95
CA THR A 588 18.43 15.07 -22.56
C THR A 588 17.28 14.18 -23.07
N PHE A 589 16.16 14.07 -22.33
CA PHE A 589 14.99 13.29 -22.77
C PHE A 589 14.29 13.87 -24.00
N ASN A 590 14.02 15.17 -24.01
CA ASN A 590 13.36 15.86 -25.12
C ASN A 590 14.15 15.81 -26.43
N LYS A 591 15.46 15.54 -26.36
CA LYS A 591 16.32 15.35 -27.53
C LYS A 591 16.27 13.92 -28.09
N MET A 592 15.84 12.94 -27.28
CA MET A 592 15.97 11.51 -27.54
C MET A 592 14.64 10.81 -27.83
N ALA A 593 13.53 11.29 -27.24
CA ALA A 593 12.18 10.80 -27.54
C ALA A 593 11.53 11.69 -28.61
N HIS A 594 11.31 11.17 -29.82
CA HIS A 594 10.65 11.88 -30.94
C HIS A 594 9.15 12.21 -30.71
N LYS A 595 8.69 12.29 -29.46
CA LYS A 595 7.38 12.85 -29.07
C LYS A 595 7.62 14.34 -28.80
N GLY A 596 6.80 15.23 -29.36
CA GLY A 596 6.97 16.70 -29.27
C GLY A 596 7.24 17.21 -27.84
N PRO A 597 7.74 18.45 -27.68
CA PRO A 597 8.40 18.89 -26.44
C PRO A 597 7.56 18.56 -25.19
N MET A 598 7.98 17.55 -24.43
CA MET A 598 7.49 17.31 -23.08
C MET A 598 8.06 18.45 -22.23
N SER A 599 7.24 19.44 -21.95
CA SER A 599 7.63 20.54 -21.09
C SER A 599 7.87 20.02 -19.68
N ILE A 600 8.92 20.53 -19.03
CA ILE A 600 9.10 20.41 -17.58
C ILE A 600 8.00 21.23 -16.93
N THR A 601 6.80 20.67 -16.91
CA THR A 601 5.60 21.18 -16.27
C THR A 601 5.65 21.34 -14.77
N ALA A 602 6.79 21.67 -14.16
CA ALA A 602 6.78 22.10 -12.77
C ALA A 602 5.88 23.35 -12.61
N ASN A 603 5.41 24.01 -13.69
CA ASN A 603 4.47 25.12 -13.63
C ASN A 603 3.02 24.62 -13.35
N PRO A 604 2.43 25.00 -12.21
CA PRO A 604 1.05 24.64 -11.87
C PRO A 604 0.01 25.12 -12.90
N ASN A 605 0.24 26.27 -13.55
CA ASN A 605 -0.67 26.79 -14.58
C ASN A 605 -0.68 25.91 -15.83
N GLU A 606 0.48 25.38 -16.23
CA GLU A 606 0.53 24.50 -17.40
C GLU A 606 -0.03 23.11 -17.07
N TYR A 607 0.19 22.58 -15.85
CA TYR A 607 -0.48 21.36 -15.40
C TYR A 607 -2.01 21.51 -15.47
N ARG A 608 -2.51 22.66 -14.98
CA ARG A 608 -3.91 23.04 -15.08
C ARG A 608 -4.43 23.04 -16.52
N ASP A 609 -3.73 23.70 -17.44
CA ASP A 609 -4.18 23.78 -18.84
C ASP A 609 -4.25 22.39 -19.49
N ARG A 610 -3.26 21.52 -19.19
CA ARG A 610 -3.23 20.13 -19.67
C ARG A 610 -4.35 19.29 -19.07
N PHE A 611 -4.60 19.44 -17.77
CA PHE A 611 -5.71 18.79 -17.07
C PHE A 611 -7.04 19.18 -17.70
N LEU A 612 -7.29 20.47 -17.90
CA LEU A 612 -8.53 20.95 -18.52
C LEU A 612 -8.66 20.47 -19.97
N SER A 613 -7.57 20.41 -20.74
CA SER A 613 -7.56 19.86 -22.09
C SER A 613 -7.88 18.35 -22.14
N MET A 614 -7.39 17.59 -21.16
CA MET A 614 -7.72 16.18 -21.00
C MET A 614 -9.22 16.01 -20.75
N VAL A 615 -9.79 16.76 -19.80
CA VAL A 615 -11.23 16.69 -19.50
C VAL A 615 -12.08 17.13 -20.70
N LYS A 616 -11.68 18.18 -21.42
CA LYS A 616 -12.36 18.63 -22.66
C LYS A 616 -12.41 17.54 -23.73
N THR A 617 -11.37 16.70 -23.81
CA THR A 617 -11.30 15.58 -24.75
C THR A 617 -12.12 14.38 -24.27
N LEU A 618 -12.09 14.10 -22.96
CA LEU A 618 -12.79 13.00 -22.31
C LEU A 618 -14.32 13.12 -22.45
N VAL A 619 -14.85 14.35 -22.35
CA VAL A 619 -16.29 14.62 -22.36
C VAL A 619 -16.74 15.03 -23.76
N ALA A 620 -17.49 14.16 -24.42
CA ALA A 620 -18.06 14.41 -25.74
C ALA A 620 -19.32 15.29 -25.62
N GLU A 621 -19.49 16.19 -26.59
CA GLU A 621 -20.81 16.74 -26.88
C GLU A 621 -21.58 15.70 -27.71
N SER A 622 -22.84 15.49 -27.36
CA SER A 622 -23.76 14.61 -28.09
C SER A 622 -24.68 15.43 -28.99
#